data_AF-A0A2U3D0P3-F1
#
_entry.id   AF-A0A2U3D0P3-F1
#
_cell.length_a   1.000
_cell.length_b   1.000
_cell.length_c   1.000
_cell.angle_alpha   90.00
_cell.angle_beta   90.00
_cell.angle_gamma   90.00
#
_symmetry.space_group_name_H-M   'P 1'
#
loop_
_entity.id
_entity.type
_entity.pdbx_description
1 polymer ?
#
loop_
_entity_poly.entity_id
_entity_poly.type
_entity_poly.pdbx_seq_one_letter_code
_entity_poly.pdbx_strand_id
1 'polypeptide(L)'
;MPETRKPWLDTRRLAQHLWPDAPNFKNQTLRYWKRLKIEATAHSADGDTLVTAYLLILLIRDYLVRGYSDGPQALIEFSERPIYVQKMPFGKHRGTPLEEVPDDYLRWMIKNVDTMDSDLRYSIKSRLERLVISP
;
A
#
# COMPACT_ATOMS: atom_id res chain seq x y z
N MET A 1 -1.87 13.73 -14.73
CA MET A 1 -1.24 12.73 -15.62
C MET A 1 -2.00 12.76 -16.94
N PRO A 2 -1.34 12.62 -18.10
CA PRO A 2 -2.06 12.50 -19.37
C PRO A 2 -3.01 11.30 -19.32
N GLU A 3 -4.22 11.46 -19.86
CA GLU A 3 -5.22 10.38 -19.92
C GLU A 3 -4.79 9.31 -20.92
N THR A 4 -3.89 8.44 -20.49
CA THR A 4 -3.60 7.19 -21.20
C THR A 4 -4.59 6.15 -20.67
N ARG A 5 -5.32 5.47 -21.56
CA ARG A 5 -6.21 4.34 -21.20
C ARG A 5 -5.44 3.08 -20.75
N LYS A 6 -4.17 3.22 -20.35
CA LYS A 6 -3.29 2.10 -19.98
C LYS A 6 -3.21 2.00 -18.45
N PRO A 7 -3.19 0.77 -17.90
CA PRO A 7 -2.99 0.59 -16.48
C PRO A 7 -1.61 1.11 -16.06
N TRP A 8 -1.54 1.68 -14.86
CA TRP A 8 -0.32 2.27 -14.31
C TRP A 8 0.23 1.37 -13.21
N LEU A 9 1.55 1.21 -13.19
CA LEU A 9 2.22 0.54 -12.09
C LEU A 9 2.39 1.49 -10.91
N ASP A 10 1.88 1.11 -9.73
CA ASP A 10 2.09 1.86 -8.50
C ASP A 10 3.19 1.21 -7.64
N THR A 11 4.38 1.81 -7.67
CA THR A 11 5.54 1.35 -6.87
C THR A 11 5.33 1.48 -5.37
N ARG A 12 4.50 2.43 -4.92
CA ARG A 12 4.15 2.57 -3.51
C ARG A 12 3.28 1.40 -3.06
N ARG A 13 2.28 1.00 -3.86
CA ARG A 13 1.44 -0.17 -3.56
C ARG A 13 2.24 -1.47 -3.57
N LEU A 14 3.16 -1.63 -4.53
CA LEU A 14 4.11 -2.76 -4.51
C LEU A 14 4.88 -2.83 -3.19
N ALA A 15 5.42 -1.68 -2.73
CA ALA A 15 6.15 -1.61 -1.47
C ALA A 15 5.26 -1.93 -0.26
N GLN A 16 3.98 -1.51 -0.26
CA GLN A 16 3.04 -1.85 0.80
C GLN A 16 2.76 -3.35 0.90
N HIS A 17 2.65 -4.05 -0.23
CA HIS A 17 2.46 -5.51 -0.25
C HIS A 17 3.72 -6.27 0.13
N LEU A 18 4.88 -5.88 -0.39
CA LEU A 18 6.12 -6.62 -0.20
C LEU A 18 6.81 -6.28 1.12
N TRP A 19 6.71 -5.03 1.56
CA TRP A 19 7.42 -4.48 2.72
C TRP A 19 6.45 -3.85 3.73
N PRO A 20 5.52 -4.63 4.31
CA PRO A 20 4.51 -4.10 5.23
C PRO A 20 5.10 -3.43 6.47
N ASP A 21 6.31 -3.82 6.87
CA ASP A 21 7.02 -3.30 8.05
C ASP A 21 7.85 -2.03 7.76
N ALA A 22 7.76 -1.46 6.55
CA ALA A 22 8.48 -0.23 6.24
C ALA A 22 7.97 0.94 7.12
N PRO A 23 8.85 1.83 7.61
CA PRO A 23 8.46 2.93 8.50
C PRO A 23 7.38 3.86 7.88
N ASN A 24 7.51 4.11 6.58
CA ASN A 24 6.46 4.64 5.71
C ASN A 24 6.86 4.36 4.25
N PHE A 25 5.97 4.68 3.32
CA PHE A 25 6.15 4.38 1.89
C PHE A 25 6.52 5.59 1.03
N LYS A 26 7.10 6.64 1.62
CA LYS A 26 7.69 7.75 0.86
C LYS A 26 9.02 7.30 0.26
N ASN A 27 9.31 7.72 -0.97
CA ASN A 27 10.54 7.34 -1.69
C ASN A 27 11.82 7.50 -0.87
N GLN A 28 12.06 8.68 -0.28
CA GLN A 28 13.28 8.92 0.50
C GLN A 28 13.32 8.08 1.78
N THR A 29 12.18 7.80 2.41
CA THR A 29 12.15 6.86 3.55
C THR A 29 12.54 5.47 3.12
N LEU A 30 11.98 4.96 2.00
CA LEU A 30 12.33 3.65 1.47
C LEU A 30 13.80 3.57 1.04
N ARG A 31 14.35 4.64 0.44
CA ARG A 31 15.78 4.76 0.10
C ARG A 31 16.65 4.55 1.34
N TYR A 32 16.42 5.30 2.41
CA TYR A 32 17.20 5.18 3.64
C TYR A 32 16.98 3.82 4.30
N TRP A 33 15.74 3.33 4.35
CA TRP A 33 15.40 2.04 4.96
C TRP A 33 16.07 0.86 4.24
N LYS A 34 16.11 0.88 2.90
CA LYS A 34 16.83 -0.10 2.06
C LYS A 34 18.33 0.19 1.93
N ARG A 35 18.84 1.23 2.58
CA ARG A 35 20.26 1.63 2.57
C ARG A 35 20.82 1.86 1.16
N LEU A 36 19.99 2.42 0.27
CA LEU A 36 20.37 2.74 -1.11
C LEU A 36 21.33 3.92 -1.14
N LYS A 37 22.59 3.65 -1.51
CA LYS A 37 23.63 4.67 -1.76
C LYS A 37 23.51 5.21 -3.17
N ILE A 38 22.65 6.20 -3.35
CA ILE A 38 22.49 6.92 -4.61
C ILE A 38 23.08 8.31 -4.40
N GLU A 39 24.08 8.68 -5.20
CA GLU A 39 24.59 10.06 -5.27
C GLU A 39 23.58 10.89 -6.04
N ALA A 40 22.53 11.30 -5.35
CA ALA A 40 21.46 12.14 -5.87
C ALA A 40 21.21 13.24 -4.85
N THR A 41 21.15 14.48 -5.34
CA THR A 41 20.69 15.62 -4.56
C THR A 41 19.24 15.35 -4.15
N ALA A 42 18.95 15.36 -2.85
CA ALA A 42 17.59 15.16 -2.38
C ALA A 42 16.70 16.32 -2.90
N HIS A 43 15.49 15.99 -3.37
CA HIS A 43 14.51 16.92 -3.95
C HIS A 43 14.88 17.54 -5.31
N SER A 44 15.87 17.00 -6.01
CA SER A 44 16.05 17.26 -7.44
C SER A 44 15.25 16.24 -8.26
N ALA A 45 14.63 16.66 -9.36
CA ALA A 45 13.72 15.81 -10.14
C ALA A 45 14.42 14.56 -10.73
N ASP A 46 15.68 14.72 -11.11
CA ASP A 46 16.61 13.66 -11.50
C ASP A 46 16.88 12.70 -10.34
N GLY A 47 17.11 13.23 -9.13
CA GLY A 47 17.37 12.44 -7.93
C GLY A 47 16.20 11.56 -7.53
N ASP A 48 14.98 12.10 -7.52
CA ASP A 48 13.78 11.32 -7.20
C ASP A 48 13.45 10.26 -8.28
N THR A 49 13.75 10.55 -9.55
CA THR A 49 13.60 9.58 -10.65
C THR A 49 14.56 8.40 -10.48
N LEU A 50 15.83 8.66 -10.17
CA LEU A 50 16.82 7.62 -9.90
C LEU A 50 16.41 6.77 -8.69
N VAL A 51 16.02 7.41 -7.57
CA VAL A 51 15.55 6.68 -6.38
C VAL A 51 14.37 5.77 -6.72
N THR A 52 13.40 6.26 -7.48
CA THR A 52 12.23 5.46 -7.92
C THR A 52 12.66 4.26 -8.76
N ALA A 53 13.58 4.45 -9.71
CA ALA A 53 14.06 3.37 -10.59
C ALA A 53 14.77 2.27 -9.78
N TYR A 54 15.66 2.63 -8.86
CA TYR A 54 16.35 1.67 -8.01
C TYR A 54 15.39 0.94 -7.07
N LEU A 55 14.41 1.64 -6.48
CA LEU A 55 13.37 1.02 -5.66
C LEU A 55 12.52 0.04 -6.48
N LEU A 56 12.13 0.40 -7.71
CA LEU A 56 11.40 -0.49 -8.61
C LEU A 56 12.18 -1.78 -8.90
N ILE A 57 13.49 -1.68 -9.17
CA ILE A 57 14.34 -2.87 -9.39
C ILE A 57 14.34 -3.77 -8.15
N LEU A 58 14.48 -3.19 -6.94
CA LEU A 58 14.43 -3.96 -5.69
C LEU A 58 13.07 -4.61 -5.45
N LEU A 59 11.97 -3.90 -5.75
CA LEU A 59 10.60 -4.42 -5.62
C LEU A 59 10.36 -5.59 -6.57
N ILE A 60 10.75 -5.46 -7.84
CA ILE A 60 10.63 -6.55 -8.83
C ILE A 60 11.46 -7.76 -8.38
N ARG A 61 12.68 -7.55 -7.90
CA ARG A 61 13.51 -8.65 -7.40
C ARG A 61 12.86 -9.38 -6.23
N ASP A 62 12.37 -8.67 -5.22
CA ASP A 62 11.71 -9.28 -4.05
C ASP A 62 10.41 -9.99 -4.45
N TYR A 63 9.63 -9.39 -5.37
CA TYR A 63 8.45 -9.99 -5.96
C TYR A 63 8.75 -11.35 -6.63
N LEU A 64 9.76 -11.40 -7.49
CA LEU A 64 10.14 -12.63 -8.19
C LEU A 64 10.74 -13.68 -7.24
N VAL A 65 11.54 -13.28 -6.26
CA VAL A 65 12.11 -14.20 -5.24
C VAL A 65 11.02 -14.87 -4.41
N ARG A 66 9.88 -14.20 -4.19
CA ARG A 66 8.71 -14.77 -3.51
C ARG A 66 7.88 -15.70 -4.39
N GLY A 67 8.28 -15.92 -5.63
CA GLY A 67 7.65 -16.87 -6.55
C GLY A 67 6.39 -16.33 -7.24
N TYR A 68 6.18 -15.01 -7.27
CA TYR A 68 5.09 -14.44 -8.05
C TYR A 68 5.39 -14.48 -9.56
N SER A 69 4.34 -14.42 -10.38
CA SER A 69 4.41 -14.55 -11.83
C SER A 69 5.20 -13.41 -12.49
N ASP A 70 6.21 -13.76 -13.29
CA ASP A 70 6.94 -12.77 -14.08
C ASP A 70 6.06 -12.16 -15.19
N GLY A 71 6.23 -10.87 -15.44
CA GLY A 71 5.53 -10.14 -16.49
C GLY A 71 4.91 -8.81 -16.01
N PRO A 72 4.86 -7.78 -16.88
CA PRO A 72 4.32 -6.46 -16.52
C PRO A 72 2.86 -6.51 -16.03
N GLN A 73 2.03 -7.32 -16.69
CA GLN A 73 0.60 -7.44 -16.35
C GLN A 73 0.40 -8.05 -14.96
N ALA A 74 1.14 -9.11 -14.62
CA ALA A 74 1.09 -9.75 -13.31
C ALA A 74 1.56 -8.80 -12.19
N LEU A 75 2.56 -7.97 -12.47
CA LEU A 75 3.06 -6.97 -11.52
C LEU A 75 2.04 -5.84 -11.29
N ILE A 76 1.39 -5.37 -12.35
CA ILE A 76 0.31 -4.38 -12.27
C ILE A 76 -0.84 -4.93 -11.44
N GLU A 77 -1.36 -6.11 -11.80
CA GLU A 77 -2.46 -6.76 -11.09
C GLU A 77 -2.13 -6.98 -9.61
N PHE A 78 -0.88 -7.37 -9.31
CA PHE A 78 -0.42 -7.49 -7.93
C PHE A 78 -0.46 -6.15 -7.19
N SER A 79 0.01 -5.06 -7.82
CA SER A 79 -0.01 -3.72 -7.21
C SER A 79 -1.44 -3.22 -6.96
N GLU A 80 -2.40 -3.61 -7.81
CA GLU A 80 -3.82 -3.20 -7.70
C GLU A 80 -4.60 -3.97 -6.64
N ARG A 81 -4.05 -5.07 -6.10
CA ARG A 81 -4.72 -5.83 -5.03
C ARG A 81 -5.02 -4.94 -3.82
N PRO A 82 -6.17 -5.11 -3.16
CA PRO A 82 -6.49 -4.39 -1.93
C PRO A 82 -5.42 -4.59 -0.86
N ILE A 83 -5.05 -3.53 -0.17
CA ILE A 83 -4.10 -3.55 0.95
C ILE A 83 -4.90 -3.58 2.26
N TYR A 84 -4.54 -4.49 3.16
CA TYR A 84 -5.20 -4.54 4.46
C TYR A 84 -4.69 -3.41 5.38
N VAL A 85 -5.58 -2.50 5.76
CA VAL A 85 -5.30 -1.38 6.66
C VAL A 85 -5.32 -1.86 8.11
N GLN A 86 -4.15 -1.91 8.74
CA GLN A 86 -3.99 -2.48 10.08
C GLN A 86 -4.48 -1.58 11.22
N LYS A 87 -4.49 -0.26 11.02
CA LYS A 87 -4.84 0.73 12.05
C LYS A 87 -5.76 1.79 11.47
N MET A 88 -6.71 2.26 12.26
CA MET A 88 -7.66 3.27 11.84
C MET A 88 -6.93 4.58 11.51
N PRO A 89 -7.02 5.10 10.26
CA PRO A 89 -6.20 6.24 9.84
C PRO A 89 -6.69 7.60 10.37
N PHE A 90 -7.97 7.72 10.72
CA PHE A 90 -8.60 8.98 11.13
C PHE A 90 -9.77 8.77 12.10
N GLY A 91 -10.42 9.87 12.51
CA GLY A 91 -11.63 9.83 13.32
C GLY A 91 -11.38 9.48 14.80
N LYS A 92 -12.46 9.09 15.49
CA LYS A 92 -12.47 8.86 16.94
C LYS A 92 -11.47 7.79 17.38
N HIS A 93 -11.27 6.77 16.55
CA HIS A 93 -10.41 5.63 16.86
C HIS A 93 -9.03 5.72 16.17
N ARG A 94 -8.60 6.90 15.73
CA ARG A 94 -7.32 7.08 15.02
C ARG A 94 -6.15 6.42 15.75
N GLY A 95 -5.37 5.61 15.03
CA GLY A 95 -4.20 4.89 15.54
C GLY A 95 -4.52 3.56 16.23
N THR A 96 -5.79 3.31 16.55
CA THR A 96 -6.24 2.03 17.12
C THR A 96 -6.10 0.91 16.09
N PRO A 97 -5.61 -0.28 16.46
CA PRO A 97 -5.66 -1.46 15.60
C PRO A 97 -7.07 -1.67 15.06
N LEU A 98 -7.20 -1.96 13.76
CA LEU A 98 -8.51 -2.11 13.13
C LEU A 98 -9.31 -3.23 13.80
N GLU A 99 -8.64 -4.25 14.34
CA GLU A 99 -9.24 -5.36 15.11
C GLU A 99 -9.86 -4.92 16.44
N GLU A 100 -9.40 -3.81 17.04
CA GLU A 100 -9.90 -3.31 18.34
C GLU A 100 -10.99 -2.24 18.19
N VAL A 101 -11.29 -1.80 16.96
CA VAL A 101 -12.32 -0.77 16.73
C VAL A 101 -13.72 -1.36 16.96
N PRO A 102 -14.64 -0.66 17.65
CA PRO A 102 -16.00 -1.16 17.84
C PRO A 102 -16.75 -1.45 16.52
N ASP A 103 -17.49 -2.56 16.49
CA ASP A 103 -18.25 -3.04 15.32
C ASP A 103 -19.32 -2.06 14.85
N ASP A 104 -20.03 -1.44 15.79
CA ASP A 104 -21.04 -0.42 15.54
C ASP A 104 -20.44 0.80 14.85
N TYR A 105 -19.25 1.22 15.28
CA TYR A 105 -18.50 2.29 14.64
C TYR A 105 -18.10 1.93 13.20
N LEU A 106 -17.59 0.72 12.96
CA LEU A 106 -17.22 0.29 11.62
C LEU A 106 -18.43 0.17 10.67
N ARG A 107 -19.55 -0.38 11.15
CA ARG A 107 -20.80 -0.46 10.38
C ARG A 107 -21.34 0.94 10.07
N TRP A 108 -21.27 1.87 11.03
CA TRP A 108 -21.60 3.27 10.81
C TRP A 108 -20.70 3.89 9.73
N MET A 109 -19.39 3.65 9.78
CA MET A 109 -18.45 4.18 8.78
C MET A 109 -18.79 3.71 7.37
N ILE A 110 -19.05 2.41 7.17
CA ILE A 110 -19.39 1.85 5.85
C ILE A 110 -20.64 2.49 5.25
N LYS A 111 -21.62 2.81 6.10
CA LYS A 111 -22.91 3.39 5.71
C LYS A 111 -22.88 4.90 5.49
N ASN A 112 -22.07 5.64 6.25
CA ASN A 112 -22.15 7.11 6.31
C ASN A 112 -20.93 7.83 5.75
N VAL A 113 -19.83 7.14 5.44
CA VAL A 113 -18.64 7.74 4.84
C VAL A 113 -18.60 7.39 3.35
N ASP A 114 -19.05 8.33 2.52
CA ASP A 114 -19.11 8.15 1.07
C ASP A 114 -17.71 8.11 0.43
N THR A 115 -16.83 9.02 0.85
CA THR A 115 -15.47 9.20 0.30
C THR A 115 -14.41 8.36 1.01
N MET A 116 -14.79 7.15 1.45
CA MET A 116 -13.87 6.24 2.13
C MET A 116 -12.85 5.66 1.13
N ASP A 117 -11.58 5.70 1.52
CA ASP A 117 -10.50 4.99 0.84
C ASP A 117 -10.86 3.51 0.60
N SER A 118 -10.58 3.01 -0.60
CA SER A 118 -11.00 1.67 -1.03
C SER A 118 -10.35 0.55 -0.22
N ASP A 119 -9.07 0.71 0.14
CA ASP A 119 -8.34 -0.25 0.97
C ASP A 119 -8.92 -0.27 2.40
N LEU A 120 -9.24 0.90 2.96
CA LEU A 120 -9.93 0.98 4.26
C LEU A 120 -11.31 0.32 4.22
N ARG A 121 -12.11 0.58 3.17
CA ARG A 121 -13.44 -0.03 3.00
C ARG A 121 -13.34 -1.54 2.87
N TYR A 122 -12.39 -2.03 2.07
CA TYR A 122 -12.08 -3.46 1.95
C TYR A 122 -11.74 -4.05 3.32
N SER A 123 -10.81 -3.44 4.05
CA SER A 123 -10.32 -3.94 5.34
C SER A 123 -11.42 -4.03 6.40
N ILE A 124 -12.29 -3.01 6.46
CA ILE A 124 -13.44 -3.00 7.37
C ILE A 124 -14.43 -4.12 7.02
N LYS A 125 -14.77 -4.29 5.73
CA LYS A 125 -15.68 -5.36 5.30
C LYS A 125 -15.11 -6.73 5.60
N SER A 126 -13.86 -6.98 5.23
CA SER A 126 -13.17 -8.24 5.52
C SER A 126 -13.11 -8.54 7.01
N ARG A 127 -12.90 -7.52 7.87
CA ARG A 127 -12.95 -7.71 9.33
C ARG A 127 -14.33 -8.14 9.80
N LEU A 128 -15.37 -7.40 9.40
CA LEU A 128 -16.74 -7.67 9.81
C LEU A 128 -17.24 -9.03 9.33
N GLU A 129 -16.81 -9.49 8.15
CA GLU A 129 -17.13 -10.81 7.60
C GLU A 129 -16.43 -11.94 8.38
N ARG A 130 -15.16 -11.78 8.78
CA ARG A 130 -14.45 -12.78 9.60
C ARG A 130 -15.11 -13.06 10.94
N LEU A 131 -15.70 -12.03 11.56
CA LEU A 131 -16.43 -12.17 12.83
C LEU A 131 -17.76 -12.93 12.67
N VAL A 132 -18.34 -12.97 11.47
CA VAL A 132 -19.60 -13.71 11.20
C VAL A 132 -19.33 -15.20 10.96
N ILE A 133 -18.11 -15.56 10.54
CA ILE A 133 -17.73 -16.94 10.19
C ILE A 133 -16.99 -17.66 11.33
N SER A 134 -16.63 -16.95 12.40
CA SER A 134 -16.01 -17.56 13.59
C SER A 134 -17.09 -18.15 14.52
N PRO A 135 -17.15 -19.49 14.71
CA PRO A 135 -18.15 -20.16 15.55
C PRO A 135 -17.94 -19.94 17.05
#